data_AF-A0A2S4PPD0-F1
#
_entry.id   AF-A0A2S4PPD0-F1
#
_cell.length_a   1.000
_cell.length_b   1.000
_cell.length_c   1.000
_cell.angle_alpha   90.00
_cell.angle_beta   90.00
_cell.angle_gamma   90.00
#
_symmetry.space_group_name_H-M   'P 1'
#
loop_
_entity.id
_entity.type
_entity.pdbx_description
1 polymer ?
#
loop_
_entity_poly.entity_id
_entity_poly.type
_entity_poly.pdbx_seq_one_letter_code
_entity_poly.pdbx_strand_id
1 'polypeptide(L)'
;MRFSITLLAFILIALVLASPLPANKDSVDKDSEQNGKSSSKSSSDSASASASDNSDKNDKSDKSDKSGKKGSKSKAAASDGGASVLSSQSYSDLQISDGKAGSAEQEAAAKFQGLDKGDLSKVSDADVKLIKGIHDVAEKAEVEAFNPAIEKATGDDLKAMKIGKTKNKVLKTSATVLALEIQEAKGQKVDPAKMAKEKAKKAKNISLDKAAAGQASKGVTIDGTS
;
A
#
# COMPACT_ATOMS: atom_id res chain seq x y z
N MET A 1 -24.66 33.38 27.52
CA MET A 1 -25.26 32.31 28.33
C MET A 1 -24.17 31.31 28.64
N ARG A 2 -23.83 31.12 29.93
CA ARG A 2 -22.76 30.24 30.40
C ARG A 2 -23.37 28.87 30.61
N PHE A 3 -22.85 27.82 29.96
CA PHE A 3 -23.22 26.44 30.26
C PHE A 3 -22.06 25.72 30.93
N SER A 4 -22.36 25.24 32.13
CA SER A 4 -21.48 24.62 33.10
C SER A 4 -21.01 23.23 32.69
N ILE A 5 -19.83 22.93 33.20
CA ILE A 5 -19.09 21.67 33.25
C ILE A 5 -19.93 20.56 33.91
N THR A 6 -19.95 19.37 33.33
CA THR A 6 -20.17 18.12 34.07
C THR A 6 -19.12 17.09 33.67
N LEU A 7 -18.11 17.00 34.52
CA LEU A 7 -17.14 15.91 34.61
C LEU A 7 -17.87 14.69 35.20
N LEU A 8 -17.94 13.57 34.49
CA LEU A 8 -18.33 12.29 35.07
C LEU A 8 -17.28 11.24 34.70
N ALA A 9 -16.33 11.04 35.61
CA ALA A 9 -15.43 9.91 35.60
C ALA A 9 -16.15 8.72 36.26
N PHE A 10 -16.31 7.62 35.54
CA PHE A 10 -16.59 6.32 36.14
C PHE A 10 -15.54 5.32 35.63
N ILE A 11 -14.59 5.05 36.51
CA ILE A 11 -13.72 3.88 36.45
C ILE A 11 -14.56 2.72 36.97
N LEU A 12 -14.77 1.68 36.16
CA LEU A 12 -15.12 0.36 36.67
C LEU A 12 -14.23 -0.68 36.01
N ILE A 13 -13.29 -1.18 36.80
CA ILE A 13 -12.44 -2.33 36.51
C ILE A 13 -13.31 -3.57 36.70
N ALA A 14 -13.51 -4.35 35.65
CA ALA A 14 -14.05 -5.71 35.74
C ALA A 14 -12.93 -6.70 35.40
N LEU A 15 -12.30 -7.22 36.47
CA LEU A 15 -11.41 -8.36 36.48
C LEU A 15 -12.26 -9.61 36.76
N VAL A 16 -12.48 -10.50 35.79
CA VAL A 16 -13.04 -11.85 36.06
C VAL A 16 -12.44 -12.91 35.14
N LEU A 17 -11.51 -13.66 35.74
CA LEU A 17 -11.33 -15.12 35.78
C LEU A 17 -11.11 -15.92 34.48
N ALA A 18 -9.89 -16.44 34.38
CA ALA A 18 -9.53 -17.65 33.65
C ALA A 18 -10.18 -18.89 34.29
N SER A 19 -10.63 -19.82 33.44
CA SER A 19 -10.96 -21.19 33.83
C SER A 19 -10.05 -22.20 33.10
N PRO A 20 -9.69 -23.33 33.75
CA PRO A 20 -8.69 -24.28 33.27
C PRO A 20 -9.25 -25.33 32.28
N LEU A 21 -8.33 -25.90 31.49
CA LEU A 21 -8.54 -27.07 30.62
C LEU A 21 -9.05 -28.29 31.41
N PRO A 22 -9.90 -29.15 30.80
CA PRO A 22 -10.00 -30.55 31.18
C PRO A 22 -8.94 -31.39 30.45
N ALA A 23 -8.11 -32.07 31.24
CA ALA A 23 -7.37 -33.25 30.81
C ALA A 23 -8.32 -34.46 30.85
N ASN A 24 -8.38 -35.22 29.75
CA ASN A 24 -8.76 -36.63 29.83
C ASN A 24 -7.62 -37.47 29.26
N LYS A 25 -7.10 -38.30 30.15
CA LYS A 25 -6.27 -39.47 29.86
C LYS A 25 -7.19 -40.63 29.48
N ASP A 26 -6.52 -41.69 29.05
CA ASP A 26 -7.00 -43.04 28.75
C ASP A 26 -7.19 -43.28 27.25
N SER A 27 -6.57 -44.25 26.58
CA SER A 27 -5.43 -45.15 26.83
C SER A 27 -5.45 -46.16 25.67
N VAL A 28 -4.28 -46.61 25.19
CA VAL A 28 -4.03 -47.97 24.61
C VAL A 28 -4.61 -48.18 23.19
N ASP A 29 -3.94 -48.67 22.14
CA ASP A 29 -2.88 -49.66 21.90
C ASP A 29 -1.87 -49.12 20.83
N LYS A 30 -0.55 -49.33 20.90
CA LYS A 30 0.28 -50.54 20.65
C LYS A 30 0.43 -50.96 19.18
N ASP A 31 1.66 -51.39 18.90
CA ASP A 31 2.22 -51.97 17.67
C ASP A 31 2.65 -50.96 16.58
N SER A 32 3.82 -51.03 15.97
CA SER A 32 5.08 -51.79 16.08
C SER A 32 5.89 -51.38 14.85
N GLU A 33 7.22 -51.25 14.96
CA GLU A 33 8.25 -51.67 13.95
C GLU A 33 8.05 -51.30 12.46
N GLN A 34 9.00 -50.85 11.64
CA GLN A 34 10.44 -51.09 11.49
C GLN A 34 10.84 -50.23 10.26
N ASN A 35 11.96 -49.52 10.26
CA ASN A 35 13.22 -49.90 9.57
C ASN A 35 13.36 -49.50 8.07
N GLY A 36 14.59 -49.11 7.68
CA GLY A 36 15.04 -48.86 6.30
C GLY A 36 15.32 -47.38 6.02
N LYS A 37 16.51 -46.79 6.16
CA LYS A 37 17.82 -47.12 5.55
C LYS A 37 17.77 -47.24 4.03
N SER A 38 18.15 -46.18 3.32
CA SER A 38 19.00 -46.27 2.13
C SER A 38 19.58 -44.91 1.74
N SER A 39 20.73 -44.99 1.10
CA SER A 39 21.72 -43.97 0.83
C SER A 39 22.12 -44.03 -0.64
N SER A 40 22.28 -42.88 -1.29
CA SER A 40 23.10 -42.64 -2.50
C SER A 40 22.98 -41.14 -2.82
N LYS A 41 24.00 -40.28 -3.01
CA LYS A 41 25.37 -40.31 -3.55
C LYS A 41 25.47 -40.60 -5.06
N SER A 42 25.57 -39.53 -5.85
CA SER A 42 26.45 -39.30 -7.02
C SER A 42 26.12 -37.91 -7.61
N SER A 43 27.00 -36.89 -7.66
CA SER A 43 28.10 -36.64 -8.63
C SER A 43 27.61 -36.71 -10.10
N SER A 44 27.94 -35.83 -11.04
CA SER A 44 28.89 -34.71 -11.15
C SER A 44 28.65 -33.97 -12.50
N ASP A 45 29.36 -32.84 -12.66
CA ASP A 45 29.89 -32.26 -13.91
C ASP A 45 28.95 -31.77 -15.04
N SER A 46 29.06 -30.50 -15.41
CA SER A 46 29.99 -30.09 -16.48
C SER A 46 29.90 -28.60 -16.79
N ALA A 47 31.08 -28.03 -17.02
CA ALA A 47 31.33 -26.68 -17.48
C ALA A 47 31.07 -26.53 -18.99
N SER A 48 30.77 -25.32 -19.44
CA SER A 48 31.36 -24.80 -20.69
C SER A 48 31.27 -23.29 -20.75
N ALA A 49 32.44 -22.68 -20.92
CA ALA A 49 32.64 -21.30 -21.32
C ALA A 49 32.20 -21.07 -22.79
N SER A 50 31.95 -19.81 -23.16
CA SER A 50 32.66 -19.20 -24.30
C SER A 50 32.52 -17.68 -24.27
N ALA A 51 33.67 -17.04 -24.46
CA ALA A 51 33.86 -15.62 -24.71
C ALA A 51 33.68 -15.26 -26.20
N SER A 52 33.65 -13.94 -26.47
CA SER A 52 34.06 -13.19 -27.68
C SER A 52 32.98 -12.14 -28.02
N ASP A 53 33.17 -10.86 -27.71
CA ASP A 53 34.02 -9.90 -28.43
C ASP A 53 33.56 -9.70 -29.88
N ASN A 54 32.93 -8.55 -30.15
CA ASN A 54 33.37 -7.71 -31.26
C ASN A 54 32.78 -6.29 -31.17
N SER A 55 33.71 -5.35 -31.07
CA SER A 55 33.58 -3.97 -31.50
C SER A 55 33.08 -3.85 -32.94
N ASP A 56 32.22 -2.87 -33.23
CA ASP A 56 32.48 -2.04 -34.41
C ASP A 56 31.93 -0.62 -34.27
N LYS A 57 32.78 0.32 -34.69
CA LYS A 57 32.55 1.77 -34.79
C LYS A 57 32.20 2.08 -36.23
N ASN A 58 31.23 2.97 -36.45
CA ASN A 58 31.15 3.94 -37.56
C ASN A 58 29.68 4.41 -37.69
N ASP A 59 29.34 5.59 -38.16
CA ASP A 59 30.03 6.85 -38.44
C ASP A 59 28.90 7.88 -38.66
N LYS A 60 29.27 9.14 -38.52
CA LYS A 60 28.64 10.43 -38.80
C LYS A 60 27.44 10.58 -39.74
N SER A 61 26.81 11.74 -39.48
CA SER A 61 26.25 12.77 -40.41
C SER A 61 24.84 12.52 -40.92
N ASP A 62 23.94 13.50 -41.10
CA ASP A 62 23.98 14.96 -41.29
C ASP A 62 22.55 15.47 -40.90
N LYS A 63 22.34 16.53 -40.10
CA LYS A 63 22.17 17.96 -40.46
C LYS A 63 20.77 18.40 -40.95
N SER A 64 20.33 19.54 -40.38
CA SER A 64 19.34 20.55 -40.87
C SER A 64 17.87 20.11 -41.05
N ASP A 65 16.81 20.91 -40.86
CA ASP A 65 16.55 22.34 -40.61
C ASP A 65 15.09 22.41 -40.07
N LYS A 66 14.78 23.15 -38.99
CA LYS A 66 14.31 24.55 -38.94
C LYS A 66 12.90 24.84 -39.52
N SER A 67 12.17 25.66 -38.74
CA SER A 67 10.90 26.37 -39.03
C SER A 67 9.63 25.54 -38.76
N GLY A 68 8.77 25.84 -37.78
CA GLY A 68 8.38 27.11 -37.20
C GLY A 68 6.89 27.34 -37.48
N LYS A 69 6.13 27.78 -36.45
CA LYS A 69 5.06 28.82 -36.50
C LYS A 69 3.82 28.52 -35.64
N LYS A 70 3.49 29.56 -34.85
CA LYS A 70 2.17 30.00 -34.34
C LYS A 70 1.48 29.18 -33.24
N GLY A 71 1.81 29.59 -32.01
CA GLY A 71 0.92 30.43 -31.20
C GLY A 71 -0.57 30.14 -31.25
N SER A 72 -1.02 29.31 -30.32
CA SER A 72 -2.38 29.38 -29.76
C SER A 72 -2.27 29.78 -28.30
N LYS A 73 -2.74 30.99 -28.00
CA LYS A 73 -3.06 31.43 -26.63
C LYS A 73 -4.15 30.50 -26.10
N SER A 74 -3.75 29.43 -25.40
CA SER A 74 -4.64 28.77 -24.46
C SER A 74 -4.81 29.71 -23.28
N LYS A 75 -5.97 30.35 -23.24
CA LYS A 75 -6.55 31.05 -22.10
C LYS A 75 -6.28 30.23 -20.84
N ALA A 76 -5.30 30.66 -20.04
CA ALA A 76 -5.10 30.15 -18.70
C ALA A 76 -6.40 30.43 -17.94
N ALA A 77 -7.23 29.39 -17.81
CA ALA A 77 -8.26 29.38 -16.79
C ALA A 77 -7.49 29.53 -15.47
N ALA A 78 -7.65 30.68 -14.82
CA ALA A 78 -7.18 30.88 -13.47
C ALA A 78 -7.73 29.72 -12.64
N SER A 79 -6.84 28.83 -12.19
CA SER A 79 -7.22 27.83 -11.21
C SER A 79 -7.55 28.60 -9.95
N ASP A 80 -8.82 28.73 -9.64
CA ASP A 80 -9.32 29.21 -8.36
C ASP A 80 -9.07 28.20 -7.22
N GLY A 81 -8.19 27.21 -7.47
CA GLY A 81 -7.70 26.29 -6.46
C GLY A 81 -6.57 26.97 -5.70
N GLY A 82 -6.76 27.17 -4.40
CA GLY A 82 -5.70 27.61 -3.49
C GLY A 82 -4.40 26.81 -3.66
N ALA A 83 -3.30 27.33 -3.14
CA ALA A 83 -2.01 26.64 -3.19
C ALA A 83 -2.13 25.20 -2.64
N SER A 84 -1.50 24.24 -3.33
CA SER A 84 -1.46 22.84 -2.88
C SER A 84 -0.77 22.78 -1.52
N VAL A 85 -1.36 22.05 -0.58
CA VAL A 85 -0.72 21.76 0.71
C VAL A 85 0.07 20.45 0.67
N LEU A 86 -0.30 19.55 -0.24
CA LEU A 86 0.45 18.34 -0.54
C LEU A 86 1.52 18.64 -1.59
N SER A 87 2.57 17.83 -1.58
CA SER A 87 3.60 17.82 -2.61
C SER A 87 3.62 16.47 -3.31
N SER A 88 4.01 16.47 -4.59
CA SER A 88 4.29 15.26 -5.34
C SER A 88 5.45 14.49 -4.69
N GLN A 89 5.29 13.17 -4.53
CA GLN A 89 6.26 12.30 -3.87
C GLN A 89 6.48 11.03 -4.70
N SER A 90 7.70 10.50 -4.66
CA SER A 90 8.01 9.20 -5.26
C SER A 90 7.27 8.07 -4.53
N TYR A 91 7.05 6.94 -5.18
CA TYR A 91 6.46 5.78 -4.51
C TYR A 91 7.29 5.33 -3.30
N SER A 92 8.62 5.37 -3.38
CA SER A 92 9.50 5.04 -2.25
C SER A 92 9.25 5.92 -1.03
N ASP A 93 8.90 7.19 -1.22
CA ASP A 93 8.59 8.11 -0.13
C ASP A 93 7.13 8.00 0.34
N LEU A 94 6.22 7.62 -0.57
CA LEU A 94 4.78 7.48 -0.30
C LEU A 94 4.40 6.16 0.36
N GLN A 95 5.09 5.09 0.04
CA GLN A 95 4.68 3.76 0.45
C GLN A 95 4.76 3.57 1.97
N ILE A 96 3.89 2.69 2.48
CA ILE A 96 3.74 2.37 3.90
C ILE A 96 3.90 0.87 4.14
N SER A 97 4.54 0.16 3.21
CA SER A 97 4.49 -1.30 3.14
C SER A 97 5.62 -1.98 3.90
N ASP A 98 6.70 -1.26 4.21
CA ASP A 98 7.81 -1.79 4.99
C ASP A 98 7.56 -1.72 6.52
N GLY A 99 8.38 -2.49 7.26
CA GLY A 99 8.43 -2.46 8.72
C GLY A 99 7.54 -3.50 9.39
N LYS A 100 6.59 -3.04 10.21
CA LYS A 100 5.65 -3.89 10.94
C LYS A 100 4.21 -3.54 10.56
N ALA A 101 3.35 -4.55 10.63
CA ALA A 101 1.90 -4.36 10.52
C ALA A 101 1.29 -3.83 11.83
N GLY A 102 0.08 -3.29 11.71
CA GLY A 102 -0.78 -2.86 12.83
C GLY A 102 -1.05 -1.35 12.88
N SER A 103 -0.32 -0.56 12.07
CA SER A 103 -0.37 0.91 12.04
C SER A 103 -0.67 1.48 10.66
N ALA A 104 -1.10 0.67 9.68
CA ALA A 104 -1.25 1.13 8.30
C ALA A 104 -2.30 2.24 8.14
N GLU A 105 -3.34 2.27 8.98
CA GLU A 105 -4.34 3.34 8.99
C GLU A 105 -3.71 4.70 9.32
N GLN A 106 -2.90 4.74 10.38
CA GLN A 106 -2.20 5.93 10.84
C GLN A 106 -1.13 6.36 9.84
N GLU A 107 -0.36 5.40 9.31
CA GLU A 107 0.66 5.66 8.29
C GLU A 107 0.05 6.21 6.99
N ALA A 108 -1.09 5.67 6.55
CA ALA A 108 -1.82 6.20 5.39
C ALA A 108 -2.36 7.61 5.68
N ALA A 109 -2.94 7.85 6.86
CA ALA A 109 -3.43 9.16 7.25
C ALA A 109 -2.30 10.22 7.27
N ALA A 110 -1.08 9.80 7.62
CA ALA A 110 0.09 10.66 7.65
C ALA A 110 0.48 11.20 6.25
N LYS A 111 0.18 10.47 5.17
CA LYS A 111 0.43 10.90 3.78
C LYS A 111 -0.49 12.00 3.29
N PHE A 112 -1.57 12.28 4.03
CA PHE A 112 -2.55 13.32 3.72
C PHE A 112 -2.56 14.43 4.78
N GLN A 113 -1.48 14.57 5.55
CA GLN A 113 -1.33 15.66 6.51
C GLN A 113 -1.27 17.01 5.78
N GLY A 114 -1.78 18.06 6.43
CA GLY A 114 -1.86 19.41 5.86
C GLY A 114 -3.21 19.74 5.22
N LEU A 115 -4.01 18.75 4.84
CA LEU A 115 -5.38 18.98 4.38
C LEU A 115 -6.28 19.41 5.55
N ASP A 116 -7.14 20.41 5.30
CA ASP A 116 -8.21 20.79 6.22
C ASP A 116 -9.32 19.72 6.19
N LYS A 117 -9.28 18.81 7.16
CA LYS A 117 -10.29 17.75 7.30
C LYS A 117 -11.63 18.28 7.85
N GLY A 118 -11.67 19.52 8.35
CA GLY A 118 -12.90 20.17 8.78
C GLY A 118 -13.70 20.76 7.61
N ASP A 119 -13.04 21.04 6.49
CA ASP A 119 -13.68 21.61 5.29
C ASP A 119 -13.04 21.08 3.99
N LEU A 120 -13.46 19.86 3.61
CA LEU A 120 -12.96 19.22 2.39
C LEU A 120 -13.37 19.95 1.10
N SER A 121 -14.35 20.85 1.14
CA SER A 121 -14.77 21.62 -0.03
C SER A 121 -13.68 22.60 -0.52
N LYS A 122 -12.81 23.03 0.39
CA LYS A 122 -11.69 23.94 0.13
C LYS A 122 -10.41 23.27 -0.37
N VAL A 123 -10.36 21.93 -0.40
CA VAL A 123 -9.18 21.21 -0.90
C VAL A 123 -8.91 21.63 -2.34
N SER A 124 -7.68 22.04 -2.63
CA SER A 124 -7.33 22.55 -3.96
C SER A 124 -7.45 21.47 -5.04
N ASP A 125 -7.67 21.86 -6.28
CA ASP A 125 -7.67 20.90 -7.40
C ASP A 125 -6.28 20.27 -7.63
N ALA A 126 -5.21 20.95 -7.22
CA ALA A 126 -3.86 20.41 -7.21
C ALA A 126 -3.72 19.26 -6.19
N ASP A 127 -4.21 19.45 -4.96
CA ASP A 127 -4.22 18.38 -3.95
C ASP A 127 -5.12 17.22 -4.37
N VAL A 128 -6.29 17.48 -5.00
CA VAL A 128 -7.14 16.42 -5.54
C VAL A 128 -6.40 15.59 -6.60
N LYS A 129 -5.57 16.21 -7.44
CA LYS A 129 -4.74 15.48 -8.41
C LYS A 129 -3.68 14.63 -7.71
N LEU A 130 -2.98 15.16 -6.71
CA LEU A 130 -1.99 14.42 -5.93
C LEU A 130 -2.61 13.24 -5.18
N ILE A 131 -3.79 13.39 -4.59
CA ILE A 131 -4.51 12.30 -3.92
C ILE A 131 -4.83 11.17 -4.91
N LYS A 132 -5.26 11.52 -6.13
CA LYS A 132 -5.49 10.52 -7.20
C LYS A 132 -4.19 9.86 -7.65
N GLY A 133 -3.10 10.63 -7.77
CA GLY A 133 -1.79 10.08 -8.09
C GLY A 133 -1.27 9.11 -7.02
N ILE A 134 -1.50 9.37 -5.73
CA ILE A 134 -1.22 8.41 -4.64
C ILE A 134 -1.99 7.11 -4.84
N HIS A 135 -3.28 7.17 -5.20
CA HIS A 135 -4.06 5.99 -5.54
C HIS A 135 -3.44 5.23 -6.73
N ASP A 136 -3.13 5.94 -7.82
CA ASP A 136 -2.69 5.33 -9.07
C ASP A 136 -1.32 4.66 -8.92
N VAL A 137 -0.38 5.30 -8.22
CA VAL A 137 0.94 4.71 -7.96
C VAL A 137 0.85 3.51 -6.99
N ALA A 138 -0.07 3.55 -6.02
CA ALA A 138 -0.31 2.41 -5.13
C ALA A 138 -0.98 1.23 -5.87
N GLU A 139 -1.90 1.50 -6.81
CA GLU A 139 -2.45 0.48 -7.70
C GLU A 139 -1.37 -0.12 -8.60
N LYS A 140 -0.53 0.72 -9.20
CA LYS A 140 0.62 0.29 -10.01
C LYS A 140 1.55 -0.62 -9.22
N ALA A 141 1.91 -0.24 -7.99
CA ALA A 141 2.74 -1.08 -7.12
C ALA A 141 2.07 -2.41 -6.79
N GLU A 142 0.74 -2.43 -6.60
CA GLU A 142 -0.01 -3.67 -6.39
C GLU A 142 0.13 -4.61 -7.58
N VAL A 143 -0.12 -4.11 -8.78
CA VAL A 143 -0.19 -4.90 -10.02
C VAL A 143 1.19 -5.32 -10.51
N GLU A 144 2.12 -4.38 -10.59
CA GLU A 144 3.41 -4.57 -11.28
C GLU A 144 4.51 -5.12 -10.38
N ALA A 145 4.40 -4.95 -9.06
CA ALA A 145 5.47 -5.34 -8.15
C ALA A 145 5.04 -6.29 -7.04
N PHE A 146 3.94 -6.02 -6.32
CA PHE A 146 3.48 -6.94 -5.27
C PHE A 146 2.98 -8.26 -5.83
N ASN A 147 2.15 -8.27 -6.88
CA ASN A 147 1.64 -9.53 -7.43
C ASN A 147 2.79 -10.44 -7.90
N PRO A 148 3.76 -9.99 -8.71
CA PRO A 148 4.88 -10.84 -9.13
C PRO A 148 5.82 -11.22 -7.97
N ALA A 149 6.03 -10.35 -6.99
CA ALA A 149 6.86 -10.65 -5.83
C ALA A 149 6.24 -11.74 -4.94
N ILE A 150 4.91 -11.68 -4.74
CA ILE A 150 4.16 -12.68 -3.97
C ILE A 150 4.17 -14.03 -4.67
N GLU A 151 4.08 -14.08 -6.00
CA GLU A 151 4.14 -15.34 -6.75
C GLU A 151 5.49 -16.06 -6.60
N LYS A 152 6.58 -15.29 -6.44
CA LYS A 152 7.94 -15.82 -6.28
C LYS A 152 8.33 -16.12 -4.83
N ALA A 153 7.66 -15.48 -3.88
CA ALA A 153 8.02 -15.57 -2.46
C ALA A 153 7.50 -16.88 -1.84
N THR A 154 8.24 -17.39 -0.86
CA THR A 154 7.84 -18.56 -0.06
C THR A 154 8.07 -18.29 1.43
N GLY A 155 7.53 -19.16 2.30
CA GLY A 155 7.75 -19.10 3.75
C GLY A 155 7.40 -17.74 4.36
N ASP A 156 8.29 -17.26 5.24
CA ASP A 156 8.12 -15.98 5.95
C ASP A 156 8.19 -14.77 5.02
N ASP A 157 8.96 -14.84 3.94
CA ASP A 157 9.00 -13.78 2.92
C ASP A 157 7.65 -13.63 2.23
N LEU A 158 6.98 -14.74 1.89
CA LEU A 158 5.62 -14.71 1.32
C LEU A 158 4.63 -14.05 2.28
N LYS A 159 4.75 -14.37 3.57
CA LYS A 159 3.91 -13.78 4.61
C LYS A 159 4.16 -12.27 4.71
N ALA A 160 5.42 -11.84 4.78
CA ALA A 160 5.78 -10.43 4.85
C ALA A 160 5.34 -9.63 3.62
N MET A 161 5.42 -10.23 2.41
CA MET A 161 4.95 -9.62 1.16
C MET A 161 3.43 -9.43 1.13
N LYS A 162 2.66 -10.42 1.61
CA LYS A 162 1.19 -10.31 1.71
C LYS A 162 0.77 -9.23 2.70
N ILE A 163 1.51 -9.08 3.79
CA ILE A 163 1.28 -8.02 4.77
C ILE A 163 1.62 -6.65 4.16
N GLY A 164 2.77 -6.53 3.49
CA GLY A 164 3.14 -5.30 2.77
C GLY A 164 2.09 -4.87 1.75
N LYS A 165 1.59 -5.83 0.94
CA LYS A 165 0.49 -5.58 0.01
C LYS A 165 -0.78 -5.11 0.73
N THR A 166 -1.06 -5.63 1.92
CA THR A 166 -2.21 -5.20 2.74
C THR A 166 -2.05 -3.74 3.16
N LYS A 167 -0.87 -3.33 3.63
CA LYS A 167 -0.59 -1.92 3.96
C LYS A 167 -0.71 -1.02 2.71
N ASN A 168 -0.17 -1.42 1.56
CA ASN A 168 -0.37 -0.70 0.29
C ASN A 168 -1.85 -0.55 -0.08
N LYS A 169 -2.67 -1.57 0.15
CA LYS A 169 -4.13 -1.48 -0.05
C LYS A 169 -4.80 -0.50 0.90
N VAL A 170 -4.34 -0.36 2.14
CA VAL A 170 -4.82 0.68 3.07
C VAL A 170 -4.50 2.07 2.52
N LEU A 171 -3.28 2.31 2.02
CA LEU A 171 -2.91 3.58 1.38
C LEU A 171 -3.81 3.89 0.17
N LYS A 172 -3.90 2.94 -0.77
CA LYS A 172 -4.71 3.07 -1.99
C LYS A 172 -6.16 3.40 -1.67
N THR A 173 -6.81 2.60 -0.82
CA THR A 173 -8.23 2.80 -0.48
C THR A 173 -8.47 4.04 0.39
N SER A 174 -7.48 4.48 1.17
CA SER A 174 -7.54 5.77 1.87
C SER A 174 -7.55 6.95 0.89
N ALA A 175 -6.68 6.92 -0.13
CA ALA A 175 -6.69 7.90 -1.21
C ALA A 175 -8.04 7.90 -1.97
N THR A 176 -8.57 6.73 -2.32
CA THR A 176 -9.88 6.61 -3.00
C THR A 176 -11.01 7.19 -2.17
N VAL A 177 -11.13 6.80 -0.89
CA VAL A 177 -12.21 7.29 -0.02
C VAL A 177 -12.10 8.80 0.17
N LEU A 178 -10.89 9.33 0.42
CA LEU A 178 -10.67 10.76 0.59
C LEU A 178 -11.05 11.54 -0.68
N ALA A 179 -10.67 11.06 -1.87
CA ALA A 179 -11.04 11.69 -3.12
C ALA A 179 -12.57 11.73 -3.32
N LEU A 180 -13.29 10.66 -2.95
CA LEU A 180 -14.75 10.62 -3.01
C LEU A 180 -15.39 11.58 -1.99
N GLU A 181 -14.86 11.66 -0.77
CA GLU A 181 -15.35 12.60 0.25
C GLU A 181 -15.14 14.06 -0.16
N ILE A 182 -14.01 14.38 -0.81
CA ILE A 182 -13.77 15.72 -1.39
C ILE A 182 -14.76 16.00 -2.53
N GLN A 183 -15.03 15.02 -3.40
CA GLN A 183 -16.00 15.19 -4.48
C GLN A 183 -17.39 15.51 -3.93
N GLU A 184 -17.86 14.75 -2.94
CA GLU A 184 -19.13 14.98 -2.27
C GLU A 184 -19.17 16.37 -1.60
N ALA A 185 -18.11 16.74 -0.87
CA ALA A 185 -18.00 18.05 -0.21
C ALA A 185 -17.99 19.24 -1.20
N LYS A 186 -17.46 19.03 -2.41
CA LYS A 186 -17.52 20.00 -3.52
C LYS A 186 -18.86 19.99 -4.28
N GLY A 187 -19.86 19.27 -3.80
CA GLY A 187 -21.19 19.18 -4.43
C GLY A 187 -21.22 18.32 -5.70
N GLN A 188 -20.20 17.51 -5.95
CA GLN A 188 -20.18 16.59 -7.09
C GLN A 188 -20.99 15.34 -6.75
N LYS A 189 -21.64 14.78 -7.77
CA LYS A 189 -22.42 13.55 -7.62
C LYS A 189 -21.49 12.36 -7.40
N VAL A 190 -21.49 11.82 -6.18
CA VAL A 190 -20.84 10.55 -5.84
C VAL A 190 -21.91 9.47 -5.73
N ASP A 191 -21.67 8.32 -6.35
CA ASP A 191 -22.53 7.15 -6.18
C ASP A 191 -22.41 6.63 -4.73
N PRO A 192 -23.51 6.62 -3.94
CA PRO A 192 -23.49 6.13 -2.56
C PRO A 192 -23.02 4.67 -2.45
N ALA A 193 -23.35 3.82 -3.44
CA ALA A 193 -22.93 2.42 -3.43
C ALA A 193 -21.41 2.29 -3.63
N LYS A 194 -20.84 3.12 -4.50
CA LYS A 194 -19.38 3.22 -4.68
C LYS A 194 -18.70 3.68 -3.40
N MET A 195 -19.20 4.74 -2.76
CA MET A 195 -18.64 5.23 -1.49
C MET A 195 -18.67 4.15 -0.40
N ALA A 196 -19.80 3.49 -0.20
CA ALA A 196 -19.94 2.42 0.78
C ALA A 196 -18.97 1.25 0.50
N LYS A 197 -18.82 0.86 -0.77
CA LYS A 197 -17.90 -0.20 -1.20
C LYS A 197 -16.44 0.15 -0.89
N GLU A 198 -16.00 1.37 -1.19
CA GLU A 198 -14.61 1.77 -0.93
C GLU A 198 -14.33 1.95 0.57
N LYS A 199 -15.30 2.46 1.35
CA LYS A 199 -15.22 2.49 2.82
C LYS A 199 -15.12 1.08 3.41
N ALA A 200 -15.91 0.13 2.91
CA ALA A 200 -15.86 -1.27 3.37
C ALA A 200 -14.52 -1.94 3.01
N LYS A 201 -13.98 -1.71 1.81
CA LYS A 201 -12.65 -2.20 1.41
C LYS A 201 -11.56 -1.63 2.32
N LYS A 202 -11.57 -0.31 2.56
CA LYS A 202 -10.63 0.35 3.47
C LYS A 202 -10.68 -0.29 4.87
N ALA A 203 -11.88 -0.41 5.45
CA ALA A 203 -12.07 -1.02 6.76
C ALA A 203 -11.58 -2.48 6.82
N LYS A 204 -11.86 -3.28 5.79
CA LYS A 204 -11.35 -4.66 5.68
C LYS A 204 -9.82 -4.70 5.66
N ASN A 205 -9.17 -3.86 4.86
CA ASN A 205 -7.72 -3.84 4.77
C ASN A 205 -7.07 -3.39 6.08
N ILE A 206 -7.66 -2.41 6.77
CA ILE A 206 -7.23 -1.97 8.11
C ILE A 206 -7.37 -3.11 9.12
N SER A 207 -8.48 -3.85 9.10
CA SER A 207 -8.69 -5.01 9.98
C SER A 207 -7.64 -6.10 9.74
N LEU A 208 -7.32 -6.39 8.48
CA LEU A 208 -6.27 -7.35 8.12
C LEU A 208 -4.88 -6.90 8.60
N ASP A 209 -4.54 -5.62 8.46
CA ASP A 209 -3.29 -5.06 9.00
C ASP A 209 -3.24 -5.15 10.54
N LYS A 210 -4.32 -4.79 11.23
CA LYS A 210 -4.43 -4.91 12.71
C LYS A 210 -4.33 -6.35 13.18
N ALA A 211 -4.92 -7.31 12.45
CA ALA A 211 -4.81 -8.72 12.77
C ALA A 211 -3.37 -9.26 12.60
N ALA A 212 -2.56 -8.62 11.76
CA ALA A 212 -1.15 -8.94 11.56
C ALA A 212 -0.21 -8.09 12.44
N ALA A 213 -0.74 -7.38 13.45
CA ALA A 213 0.05 -6.45 14.27
C ALA A 213 1.36 -7.06 14.79
N GLY A 214 2.46 -6.31 14.64
CA GLY A 214 3.81 -6.72 15.07
C GLY A 214 4.55 -7.68 14.13
N GLN A 215 3.84 -8.32 13.19
CA GLN A 215 4.44 -9.17 12.16
C GLN A 215 5.24 -8.33 11.16
N ALA A 216 6.28 -8.93 10.58
CA ALA A 216 7.10 -8.28 9.57
C ALA A 216 6.27 -7.99 8.31
N SER A 217 6.51 -6.82 7.73
CA SER A 217 5.90 -6.34 6.50
C SER A 217 7.00 -5.89 5.56
N LYS A 218 6.89 -6.24 4.27
CA LYS A 218 7.92 -5.95 3.27
C LYS A 218 7.29 -5.25 2.07
N GLY A 219 7.82 -4.09 1.73
CA GLY A 219 7.43 -3.30 0.59
C GLY A 219 8.04 -3.79 -0.72
N VAL A 220 7.79 -3.00 -1.75
CA VAL A 220 8.30 -3.20 -3.11
C VAL A 220 8.84 -1.88 -3.64
N THR A 221 9.68 -1.96 -4.65
CA THR A 221 10.21 -0.78 -5.35
C THR A 221 9.58 -0.71 -6.74
N ILE A 222 9.07 0.46 -7.11
CA ILE A 222 8.63 0.79 -8.46
C ILE A 222 9.00 2.23 -8.78
N ASP A 223 9.13 2.53 -10.07
CA ASP A 223 9.14 3.90 -10.55
C ASP A 223 7.71 4.45 -10.61
N GLY A 224 7.51 5.62 -10.02
CA GLY A 224 6.23 6.31 -10.04
C GLY A 224 6.17 7.43 -9.03
N THR A 225 5.31 8.40 -9.31
CA THR A 225 5.13 9.61 -8.51
C THR A 225 3.64 9.95 -8.46
N SER A 226 3.17 10.47 -7.32
CA SER A 226 1.82 11.03 -7.17
C SER A 226 1.60 12.33 -7.95
#